data_AF-A0A2T5LSQ1-F1
#
_entry.id   AF-A0A2T5LSQ1-F1
#
_cell.length_a   1.000
_cell.length_b   1.000
_cell.length_c   1.000
_cell.angle_alpha   90.00
_cell.angle_beta   90.00
_cell.angle_gamma   90.00
#
_symmetry.space_group_name_H-M   'P 1'
#
loop_
_entity.id
_entity.type
_entity.pdbx_description
1 polymer ?
#
loop_
_entity_poly.entity_id
_entity_poly.type
_entity_poly.pdbx_seq_one_letter_code
_entity_poly.pdbx_strand_id
1 'polypeptide(L)'
;MVCIPHRHPYSLRTIGLWVLVCVLEAVFAQTLRRAAAQSAGAYRSPYGPKYTTPLHFQGLTASTATQYGQIAAAFGVSAGVFALFFFGEVPRVRKDILQKLPFFDTYLDRTVAPEDNPF
;
A
#
# COMPACT_ATOMS: atom_id res chain seq x y z
N MET A 1 -6.84 -28.88 -30.76
CA MET A 1 -6.01 -29.49 -31.81
C MET A 1 -5.34 -30.73 -31.20
N VAL A 2 -5.83 -31.92 -31.53
CA VAL A 2 -5.25 -33.19 -31.04
C VAL A 2 -4.27 -33.65 -32.13
N CYS A 3 -3.00 -33.89 -31.79
CA CYS A 3 -2.03 -34.52 -32.71
C CYS A 3 -2.57 -35.92 -33.07
N ILE A 4 -3.29 -36.07 -34.18
CA ILE A 4 -3.71 -37.37 -34.72
C ILE A 4 -2.65 -37.76 -35.76
N PRO A 5 -1.90 -38.86 -35.58
CA PRO A 5 -0.82 -39.22 -36.49
C PRO A 5 -1.40 -39.80 -37.80
N HIS A 6 -1.37 -39.01 -38.87
CA HIS A 6 -1.60 -39.49 -40.23
C HIS A 6 -0.35 -40.28 -40.69
N ARG A 7 -0.55 -41.55 -41.12
CA ARG A 7 0.52 -42.44 -41.59
C ARG A 7 0.98 -42.04 -43.00
N HIS A 8 2.16 -41.44 -43.13
CA HIS A 8 2.92 -41.36 -44.38
C HIS A 8 4.38 -41.77 -44.13
N PRO A 9 5.18 -42.14 -45.16
CA PRO A 9 6.46 -42.79 -44.97
C PRO A 9 7.56 -41.74 -44.73
N TYR A 10 7.86 -41.44 -43.46
CA TYR A 10 8.92 -40.50 -43.08
C TYR A 10 10.15 -41.24 -42.55
N SER A 11 11.34 -40.80 -42.98
CA SER A 11 12.65 -41.29 -42.51
C SER A 11 12.80 -41.20 -40.98
N LEU A 12 13.57 -42.13 -40.37
CA LEU A 12 13.77 -42.23 -38.91
C LEU A 12 14.18 -40.91 -38.24
N ARG A 13 14.94 -40.07 -38.94
CA ARG A 13 15.40 -38.76 -38.45
C ARG A 13 14.25 -37.74 -38.34
N THR A 14 13.25 -37.85 -39.22
CA THR A 14 12.06 -37.00 -39.26
C THR A 14 11.04 -37.40 -38.20
N ILE A 15 10.97 -38.69 -37.86
CA ILE A 15 10.09 -39.22 -36.79
C ILE A 15 10.53 -38.66 -35.43
N GLY A 16 11.83 -38.66 -35.13
CA GLY A 16 12.36 -38.11 -33.87
C GLY A 16 12.06 -36.63 -33.69
N LEU A 17 12.20 -35.84 -34.77
CA LEU A 17 11.85 -34.41 -34.77
C LEU A 17 10.34 -34.19 -34.56
N TRP A 18 9.49 -34.99 -35.20
CA TRP A 18 8.03 -34.90 -35.06
C TRP A 18 7.53 -35.26 -33.66
N VAL A 19 8.10 -36.31 -33.05
CA VAL A 19 7.77 -36.69 -31.68
C VAL A 19 8.19 -35.59 -30.71
N LEU A 20 9.39 -35.00 -30.88
CA LEU A 20 9.85 -33.88 -30.07
C LEU A 20 8.89 -32.67 -30.18
N VAL A 21 8.45 -32.33 -31.39
CA VAL A 21 7.53 -31.22 -31.64
C VAL A 21 6.15 -31.48 -31.02
N CYS A 22 5.53 -32.65 -31.20
CA CYS A 22 4.23 -32.93 -30.56
C CYS A 22 4.34 -33.01 -29.03
N VAL A 23 5.46 -33.50 -28.46
CA VAL A 23 5.66 -33.50 -27.01
C VAL A 23 5.81 -32.07 -26.48
N LEU A 24 6.58 -31.22 -27.16
CA LEU A 24 6.75 -29.82 -26.79
C LEU A 24 5.42 -29.04 -26.84
N GLU A 25 4.64 -29.23 -27.92
CA GLU A 25 3.30 -28.65 -28.08
C GLU A 25 2.32 -29.16 -27.01
N ALA A 26 2.36 -30.45 -26.70
CA ALA A 26 1.50 -31.03 -25.67
C ALA A 26 1.81 -30.48 -24.27
N VAL A 27 3.09 -30.35 -23.93
CA VAL A 27 3.53 -29.79 -22.63
C VAL A 27 3.16 -28.31 -22.53
N PHE A 28 3.38 -27.52 -23.59
CA PHE A 28 3.03 -26.09 -23.62
C PHE A 28 1.51 -25.86 -23.57
N ALA A 29 0.72 -26.68 -24.27
CA ALA A 29 -0.73 -26.60 -24.18
C ALA A 29 -1.27 -26.98 -22.78
N GLN A 30 -0.60 -27.90 -22.08
CA GLN A 30 -0.96 -28.28 -20.71
C GLN A 30 -0.63 -27.19 -19.70
N THR A 31 0.52 -26.51 -19.83
CA THR A 31 0.87 -25.38 -18.93
C THR A 31 -0.09 -24.21 -19.10
N LEU A 32 -0.45 -23.86 -20.34
CA LEU A 32 -1.44 -22.82 -20.61
C LEU A 32 -2.83 -23.16 -20.08
N ARG A 33 -3.30 -24.41 -20.24
CA ARG A 33 -4.59 -24.85 -19.68
C ARG A 33 -4.58 -24.83 -18.15
N ARG A 34 -3.47 -25.20 -17.52
CA ARG A 34 -3.35 -25.18 -16.07
C ARG A 34 -3.33 -23.75 -15.54
N ALA A 35 -2.63 -22.83 -16.21
CA ALA A 35 -2.65 -21.40 -15.90
C ALA A 35 -4.04 -20.79 -16.06
N ALA A 36 -4.75 -21.13 -17.15
CA ALA A 36 -6.13 -20.69 -17.39
C ALA A 36 -7.12 -21.28 -16.37
N ALA A 37 -6.90 -22.52 -15.91
CA ALA A 37 -7.69 -23.12 -14.85
C ALA A 37 -7.43 -22.48 -13.47
N GLN A 38 -6.26 -21.87 -13.26
CA GLN A 38 -5.99 -21.10 -12.04
C GLN A 38 -6.63 -19.71 -12.07
N SER A 39 -6.85 -19.11 -13.25
CA SER A 39 -7.55 -17.83 -13.37
C SER A 39 -9.07 -17.96 -13.35
N ALA A 40 -9.61 -19.13 -13.71
CA ALA A 40 -11.02 -19.48 -13.50
C ALA A 40 -11.23 -19.84 -12.01
N GLY A 41 -11.62 -18.85 -11.19
CA GLY A 41 -11.79 -19.02 -9.75
C GLY A 41 -12.67 -20.22 -9.34
N ALA A 42 -12.44 -20.73 -8.13
CA ALA A 42 -13.18 -21.88 -7.59
C ALA A 42 -14.69 -21.61 -7.45
N TYR A 43 -15.51 -22.65 -7.67
CA TYR A 43 -16.96 -22.60 -7.48
C TYR A 43 -17.31 -22.18 -6.05
N ARG A 44 -18.16 -21.16 -5.90
CA ARG A 44 -18.62 -20.64 -4.61
C ARG A 44 -20.08 -21.05 -4.39
N SER A 45 -20.37 -21.77 -3.31
CA SER A 45 -21.72 -22.25 -3.02
C SER A 45 -22.65 -21.13 -2.54
N PRO A 46 -23.97 -21.17 -2.84
CA PRO A 46 -24.93 -20.15 -2.41
C PRO A 46 -25.24 -20.16 -0.91
N TYR A 47 -25.04 -21.30 -0.24
CA TYR A 47 -25.44 -21.53 1.14
C TYR A 47 -24.30 -21.32 2.15
N GLY A 48 -23.10 -20.98 1.68
CA GLY A 48 -21.94 -20.73 2.54
C GLY A 48 -21.83 -19.26 2.98
N PRO A 49 -21.15 -18.97 4.11
CA PRO A 49 -20.82 -17.61 4.50
C PRO A 49 -20.00 -16.90 3.42
N LYS A 50 -20.47 -15.71 3.02
CA LYS A 50 -19.83 -14.89 1.98
C LYS A 50 -18.70 -14.07 2.60
N TYR A 51 -17.51 -14.65 2.66
CA TYR A 51 -16.30 -13.90 3.03
C TYR A 51 -15.74 -13.13 1.83
N THR A 52 -15.52 -11.84 2.02
CA THR A 52 -14.67 -11.02 1.17
C THR A 52 -13.31 -10.89 1.83
N THR A 53 -12.23 -11.01 1.05
CA THR A 53 -10.88 -10.76 1.54
C THR A 53 -10.68 -9.25 1.64
N PRO A 54 -10.57 -8.67 2.85
CA PRO A 54 -10.30 -7.24 2.97
C PRO A 54 -8.91 -6.94 2.40
N LEU A 55 -8.76 -5.72 1.86
CA LEU A 55 -7.46 -5.25 1.41
C LEU A 55 -6.53 -5.16 2.62
N HIS A 56 -5.42 -5.88 2.55
CA HIS A 56 -4.42 -5.95 3.61
C HIS A 56 -3.03 -5.88 2.99
N PHE A 57 -2.12 -5.18 3.65
CA PHE A 57 -0.73 -5.06 3.26
C PHE A 57 0.14 -5.48 4.43
N GLN A 58 0.90 -6.56 4.28
CA GLN A 58 1.79 -7.09 5.33
C GLN A 58 1.08 -7.35 6.67
N GLY A 59 -0.20 -7.75 6.63
CA GLY A 59 -1.01 -8.00 7.84
C GLY A 59 -1.71 -6.76 8.42
N LEU A 60 -1.43 -5.56 7.89
CA LEU A 60 -2.19 -4.36 8.21
C LEU A 60 -3.45 -4.30 7.37
N THR A 61 -4.60 -4.32 8.03
CA THR A 61 -5.91 -4.10 7.41
C THR A 61 -6.29 -2.62 7.52
N ALA A 62 -7.23 -2.16 6.68
CA ALA A 62 -7.77 -0.81 6.80
C ALA A 62 -8.34 -0.52 8.20
N SER A 63 -9.01 -1.51 8.82
CA SER A 63 -9.58 -1.38 10.16
C SER A 63 -8.53 -1.21 11.26
N THR A 64 -7.39 -1.91 11.15
CA THR A 64 -6.30 -1.74 12.11
C THR A 64 -5.59 -0.41 11.94
N ALA A 65 -5.45 0.05 10.69
CA ALA A 65 -4.83 1.34 10.38
C ALA A 65 -5.66 2.51 10.92
N THR A 66 -7.00 2.46 10.83
CA THR A 66 -7.86 3.51 11.37
C THR A 66 -7.79 3.58 12.90
N GLN A 67 -7.76 2.42 13.57
CA GLN A 67 -7.64 2.36 15.03
C GLN A 67 -6.31 2.96 15.51
N TYR A 68 -5.19 2.60 14.88
CA TYR A 68 -3.90 3.20 15.21
C TYR A 68 -3.84 4.68 14.84
N GLY A 69 -4.48 5.08 13.74
CA GLY A 69 -4.60 6.48 13.34
C GLY A 69 -5.29 7.33 14.41
N GLN A 70 -6.37 6.82 15.02
CA GLN A 70 -7.07 7.53 16.11
C GLN A 70 -6.18 7.70 17.34
N ILE A 71 -5.46 6.65 17.75
CA ILE A 71 -4.55 6.70 18.89
C ILE A 71 -3.40 7.67 18.60
N ALA A 72 -2.77 7.56 17.43
CA ALA A 72 -1.68 8.44 17.01
C ALA A 72 -2.13 9.89 16.91
N ALA A 73 -3.37 10.17 16.49
CA ALA A 73 -3.90 11.52 16.45
C ALA A 73 -3.98 12.14 17.85
N ALA A 74 -4.45 11.39 18.86
CA ALA A 74 -4.52 11.89 20.24
C ALA A 74 -3.13 12.26 20.78
N PHE A 75 -2.14 11.39 20.54
CA PHE A 75 -0.74 11.67 20.92
C PHE A 75 -0.12 12.80 20.09
N GLY A 76 -0.47 12.91 18.81
CA GLY A 76 0.01 13.97 17.93
C GLY A 76 -0.48 15.34 18.37
N VAL A 77 -1.75 15.45 18.79
CA VAL A 77 -2.30 16.70 19.34
C VAL A 77 -1.63 17.05 20.66
N SER A 78 -1.53 16.11 21.61
CA SER A 78 -0.91 16.41 22.91
C SER A 78 0.57 16.77 22.78
N ALA A 79 1.33 16.04 21.96
CA ALA A 79 2.73 16.33 21.67
C ALA A 79 2.89 17.66 20.91
N GLY A 80 2.00 17.97 19.97
CA GLY A 80 2.00 19.24 19.25
C GLY A 80 1.76 20.44 20.17
N VAL A 81 0.76 20.35 21.05
CA VAL A 81 0.50 21.39 22.06
C VAL A 81 1.71 21.55 22.98
N PHE A 82 2.24 20.44 23.50
CA PHE A 82 3.44 20.46 24.33
C PHE A 82 4.63 21.15 23.63
N ALA A 83 4.89 20.78 22.37
CA ALA A 83 5.98 21.35 21.59
C ALA A 83 5.79 22.85 21.33
N LEU A 84 4.58 23.30 21.01
CA LEU A 84 4.28 24.72 20.79
C LEU A 84 4.55 25.55 22.05
N PHE A 85 4.17 25.07 23.23
CA PHE A 85 4.43 25.77 24.49
C PHE A 85 5.89 25.70 24.91
N PHE A 86 6.55 24.55 24.72
CA PHE A 86 7.97 24.40 25.06
C PHE A 86 8.88 25.26 24.17
N PHE A 87 8.57 25.36 22.87
CA PHE A 87 9.31 26.21 21.94
C PHE A 87 8.82 27.66 21.91
N GLY A 88 7.87 28.06 22.77
CA GLY A 88 7.41 29.45 22.87
C GLY A 88 8.50 30.45 23.29
N GLU A 89 9.62 29.98 23.82
CA GLU A 89 10.80 30.80 24.10
C GLU A 89 11.53 31.25 22.82
N VAL A 90 11.46 30.43 21.75
CA VAL A 90 12.07 30.75 20.46
C VAL A 90 11.30 31.90 19.80
N PRO A 91 11.93 33.04 19.47
CA PRO A 91 11.23 34.22 18.95
C PRO A 91 10.39 33.93 17.70
N ARG A 92 10.86 33.01 16.84
CA ARG A 92 10.17 32.63 15.60
C ARG A 92 8.84 31.90 15.88
N VAL A 93 8.83 30.91 16.78
CA VAL A 93 7.60 30.16 17.12
C VAL A 93 6.59 31.06 17.83
N ARG A 94 7.06 31.93 18.72
CA ARG A 94 6.22 32.87 19.46
C ARG A 94 5.50 33.86 18.54
N LYS A 95 6.24 34.55 17.66
CA LYS A 95 5.68 35.60 16.80
C LYS A 95 4.86 35.05 15.63
N ASP A 96 5.28 33.92 15.05
CA ASP A 96 4.65 33.41 13.84
C ASP A 96 3.42 32.54 14.12
N ILE A 97 3.40 31.83 15.27
CA ILE A 97 2.34 30.86 15.58
C ILE A 97 1.53 31.30 16.81
N LEU A 98 2.17 31.53 17.96
CA LEU A 98 1.45 31.75 19.22
C LEU A 98 0.77 33.12 19.29
N GLN A 99 1.40 34.19 18.79
CA GLN A 99 0.80 35.54 18.74
C GLN A 99 -0.34 35.66 17.72
N LYS A 100 -0.50 34.69 16.80
CA LYS A 100 -1.63 34.67 15.85
C LYS A 100 -2.92 34.13 16.45
N LEU A 101 -2.85 33.50 17.62
CA LEU A 101 -4.04 33.03 18.31
C LEU A 101 -4.75 34.21 18.99
N PRO A 102 -6.07 34.36 18.83
CA PRO A 102 -6.81 35.31 19.66
C PRO A 102 -6.55 34.92 21.12
N PHE A 103 -6.34 35.91 22.00
CA PHE A 103 -5.98 35.80 23.43
C PHE A 103 -4.48 35.73 23.79
N PHE A 104 -3.57 35.23 22.94
CA PHE A 104 -2.15 35.09 23.31
C PHE A 104 -1.23 36.24 22.85
N ASP A 105 -1.72 37.12 21.99
CA ASP A 105 -0.96 38.21 21.36
C ASP A 105 -0.29 39.13 22.39
N THR A 106 -1.07 39.76 23.28
CA THR A 106 -0.59 40.73 24.27
C THR A 106 0.23 40.11 25.40
N TYR A 107 -0.02 38.84 25.76
CA TYR A 107 0.69 38.19 26.87
C TYR A 107 2.09 37.72 26.46
N LEU A 108 2.25 37.33 25.19
CA LEU A 108 3.52 36.85 24.64
C LEU A 108 4.33 37.97 23.97
N ASP A 109 3.82 39.20 23.97
CA ASP A 109 4.54 40.34 23.45
C ASP A 109 5.68 40.76 24.38
N ARG A 110 6.87 40.87 23.80
CA ARG A 110 8.11 41.26 24.47
C ARG A 110 8.71 42.43 23.71
N THR A 111 7.88 43.40 23.35
CA THR A 111 8.30 44.70 22.83
C THR A 111 9.02 45.46 23.93
N VAL A 112 10.33 45.58 23.79
CA VAL A 112 11.13 46.54 24.56
C VAL A 112 10.94 47.91 23.91
N ALA A 113 10.71 48.95 24.72
CA ALA A 113 10.59 50.30 24.21
C ALA A 113 11.89 50.67 23.45
N PRO A 114 11.82 51.36 22.29
CA PRO A 114 13.01 51.66 21.49
C PRO A 114 14.06 52.48 22.24
N GLU A 115 13.63 53.23 23.25
CA GLU A 115 14.48 54.05 24.12
C GLU A 115 15.26 53.26 25.18
N ASP A 116 14.79 52.06 25.54
CA ASP A 116 15.43 51.15 26.52
C ASP A 116 16.30 50.08 25.86
N ASN A 117 16.44 50.13 24.52
CA ASN A 117 17.23 49.17 23.78
C ASN A 117 18.56 49.79 23.29
N PRO A 118 19.72 49.40 23.85
CA PRO A 118 21.01 49.89 23.39
C PRO A 118 21.49 49.32 22.04
N PHE A 119 20.69 48.51 21.31
CA PHE A 119 20.97 47.99 19.96
C PHE A 119 19.76 47.93 19.03
#